data_AF-G9P2V7-F1
#
_entry.id   AF-G9P2V7-F1
#
_cell.length_a   1.000
_cell.length_b   1.000
_cell.length_c   1.000
_cell.angle_alpha   90.00
_cell.angle_beta   90.00
_cell.angle_gamma   90.00
#
_symmetry.space_group_name_H-M   'P 1'
#
loop_
_entity.id
_entity.type
_entity.pdbx_description
1 polymer ?
#
loop_
_entity_poly.entity_id
_entity_poly.type
_entity_poly.pdbx_seq_one_letter_code
_entity_poly.pdbx_strand_id
1 'polypeptide(L)'
;MNKNEDIFAFEWCSEPLDKKALSESEWRRHIDRDLKPYICLSEECQEVHPVYSTFNEWYSHMNCHSRRWYRQIYLSPTWVCTICEFNSGVYSNPQDLYSHLQESHDGDYTNEQLRVISQQSKIKQPRAWDNCLLCGFTVEEEDTEGTTGFLNEQTEN
;
A
#
# COMPACT_ATOMS: atom_id res chain seq x y z
N MET A 1 4.86 55.75 0.83
CA MET A 1 4.41 55.14 2.10
C MET A 1 3.16 54.33 1.80
N ASN A 2 3.26 53.00 1.90
CA ASN A 2 2.21 51.96 2.01
C ASN A 2 1.15 51.88 0.87
N LYS A 3 0.70 50.70 0.43
CA LYS A 3 0.35 49.49 1.19
C LYS A 3 0.58 48.20 0.37
N ASN A 4 1.41 47.30 0.90
CA ASN A 4 1.41 45.87 0.57
C ASN A 4 0.25 45.24 1.36
N GLU A 5 -0.94 45.18 0.76
CA GLU A 5 -2.12 44.52 1.33
C GLU A 5 -2.54 43.43 0.33
N ASP A 6 -1.92 42.25 0.43
CA ASP A 6 -2.51 40.94 0.06
C ASP A 6 -1.51 39.77 0.16
N ILE A 7 -0.46 39.88 0.99
CA ILE A 7 0.42 38.75 1.29
C ILE A 7 -0.12 38.05 2.54
N PHE A 8 -0.86 36.96 2.35
CA PHE A 8 -1.23 36.06 3.44
C PHE A 8 -0.17 34.96 3.58
N ALA A 9 0.62 35.04 4.64
CA ALA A 9 1.39 33.88 5.11
C ALA A 9 0.40 32.89 5.74
N PHE A 10 0.15 31.77 5.06
CA PHE A 10 -0.59 30.66 5.66
C PHE A 10 0.32 29.96 6.68
N GLU A 11 -0.23 29.55 7.83
CA GLU A 11 0.53 28.85 8.89
C GLU A 11 1.20 27.54 8.42
N TRP A 12 0.81 27.05 7.24
CA TRP A 12 1.25 25.79 6.64
C TRP A 12 2.06 25.99 5.36
N CYS A 13 2.28 27.25 4.93
CA CYS A 13 2.98 27.59 3.69
C CYS A 13 4.28 28.33 4.01
N SER A 14 5.38 27.85 3.45
CA SER A 14 6.69 28.50 3.68
C SER A 14 6.93 29.73 2.79
N GLU A 15 6.09 29.92 1.76
CA GLU A 15 6.20 31.03 0.81
C GLU A 15 4.96 31.93 0.84
N PRO A 16 5.14 33.26 0.84
CA PRO A 16 4.04 34.21 0.75
C PRO A 16 3.36 34.10 -0.62
N LEU A 17 2.07 33.79 -0.63
CA LEU A 17 1.26 33.71 -1.85
C LEU A 17 0.26 34.85 -1.93
N ASP A 18 0.18 35.47 -3.10
CA ASP A 18 -0.94 36.31 -3.48
C ASP A 18 -2.08 35.43 -3.99
N LYS A 19 -3.13 35.27 -3.15
CA LYS A 19 -4.29 34.43 -3.46
C LYS A 19 -5.05 34.87 -4.71
N LYS A 20 -4.88 36.12 -5.17
CA LYS A 20 -5.58 36.63 -6.35
C LYS A 20 -4.89 36.22 -7.66
N ALA A 21 -3.72 35.60 -7.60
CA ALA A 21 -2.90 35.26 -8.76
C ALA A 21 -2.90 33.77 -9.16
N LEU A 22 -3.45 32.86 -8.35
CA LEU A 22 -3.37 31.42 -8.58
C LEU A 22 -4.73 30.81 -8.94
N SER A 23 -4.76 29.97 -9.96
CA SER A 23 -5.85 29.04 -10.22
C SER A 23 -5.94 27.98 -9.10
N GLU A 24 -7.10 27.31 -8.99
CA GLU A 24 -7.30 26.20 -8.05
C GLU A 24 -6.23 25.10 -8.22
N SER A 25 -5.84 24.81 -9.46
CA SER A 25 -4.82 23.81 -9.77
C SER A 25 -3.43 24.20 -9.25
N GLU A 26 -3.08 25.49 -9.36
CA GLU A 26 -1.80 26.01 -8.89
C GLU A 26 -1.77 26.11 -7.37
N TRP A 27 -2.89 26.48 -6.76
CA TRP A 27 -3.07 26.43 -5.32
C TRP A 27 -2.90 25.01 -4.78
N ARG A 28 -3.54 24.00 -5.39
CA ARG A 28 -3.42 22.61 -4.95
C ARG A 28 -1.98 22.11 -5.08
N ARG A 29 -1.32 22.38 -6.21
CA ARG A 29 0.08 22.01 -6.44
C ARG A 29 1.02 22.65 -5.40
N HIS A 30 0.77 23.89 -5.02
CA HIS A 30 1.54 24.55 -3.97
C HIS A 30 1.40 23.82 -2.63
N ILE A 31 0.16 23.52 -2.23
CA ILE A 31 -0.10 22.78 -0.98
C ILE A 31 0.54 21.39 -1.03
N ASP A 32 0.44 20.66 -2.13
CA ASP A 32 1.04 19.33 -2.27
C ASP A 32 2.59 19.37 -2.19
N ARG A 33 3.21 20.45 -2.69
CA ARG A 33 4.66 20.68 -2.58
C ARG A 33 5.11 20.86 -1.13
N ASP A 34 4.34 21.64 -0.36
CA ASP A 34 4.67 21.98 1.02
C ASP A 34 4.34 20.81 1.96
N LEU A 35 3.20 20.13 1.76
CA LEU A 35 2.77 19.01 2.61
C LEU A 35 3.39 17.66 2.24
N LYS A 36 3.76 17.46 0.97
CA LYS A 36 4.25 16.18 0.43
C LYS A 36 3.40 14.98 0.88
N PRO A 37 2.12 14.93 0.46
CA PRO A 37 1.14 14.02 1.04
C PRO A 37 1.39 12.55 0.72
N TYR A 38 2.25 12.25 -0.26
CA TYR A 38 2.53 10.88 -0.67
C TYR A 38 3.74 10.34 0.08
N ILE A 39 3.50 9.40 1.00
CA ILE A 39 4.54 8.76 1.81
C ILE A 39 4.93 7.41 1.22
N CYS A 40 6.20 7.01 1.30
CA CYS A 40 6.57 5.62 1.00
C CYS A 40 5.88 4.65 1.97
N LEU A 41 5.33 3.56 1.42
CA LEU A 41 4.62 2.54 2.18
C LEU A 41 5.46 1.28 2.46
N SER A 42 6.68 1.20 1.92
CA SER A 42 7.58 0.07 2.14
C SER A 42 8.19 0.12 3.54
N GLU A 43 7.96 -0.94 4.32
CA GLU A 43 8.55 -1.13 5.66
C GLU A 43 10.07 -1.37 5.60
N GLU A 44 10.60 -1.72 4.43
CA GLU A 44 12.00 -2.07 4.20
C GLU A 44 12.73 -0.97 3.39
N CYS A 45 12.14 0.22 3.26
CA CYS A 45 12.76 1.34 2.56
C CYS A 45 14.02 1.82 3.29
N GLN A 46 15.13 1.98 2.55
CA GLN A 46 16.40 2.46 3.10
C GLN A 46 16.44 3.98 3.26
N GLU A 47 15.60 4.71 2.51
CA GLU A 47 15.48 6.16 2.64
C GLU A 47 14.73 6.51 3.93
N VAL A 48 15.20 7.54 4.64
CA VAL A 48 14.59 7.98 5.90
C VAL A 48 13.36 8.83 5.59
N HIS A 49 12.18 8.24 5.75
CA HIS A 49 10.87 8.89 5.58
C HIS A 49 10.70 9.63 4.24
N PRO A 50 10.88 8.97 3.08
CA PRO A 50 10.73 9.63 1.81
C PRO A 50 9.25 10.00 1.57
N VAL A 51 9.07 11.27 1.22
CA VAL A 51 7.78 11.92 0.99
C VAL A 51 7.82 12.69 -0.33
N TYR A 52 6.71 12.68 -1.06
CA TYR A 52 6.63 13.19 -2.41
C TYR A 52 5.46 14.16 -2.57
N SER A 53 5.64 15.15 -3.43
CA SER A 53 4.64 16.15 -3.77
C SER A 53 3.68 15.67 -4.84
N THR A 54 4.07 14.72 -5.69
CA THR A 54 3.23 14.23 -6.77
C THR A 54 3.04 12.71 -6.71
N PHE A 55 1.89 12.26 -7.19
CA PHE A 55 1.60 10.83 -7.33
C PHE A 55 2.62 10.12 -8.23
N ASN A 56 3.07 10.75 -9.32
CA ASN A 56 4.01 10.13 -10.27
C ASN A 56 5.39 9.90 -9.66
N GLU A 57 5.91 10.86 -8.88
CA GLU A 57 7.17 10.71 -8.14
C GLU A 57 7.06 9.55 -7.14
N TRP A 58 5.97 9.55 -6.35
CA TRP A 58 5.70 8.48 -5.40
C TRP A 58 5.55 7.11 -6.07
N TYR A 59 4.77 7.01 -7.15
CA TYR A 59 4.52 5.76 -7.86
C TYR A 59 5.80 5.20 -8.49
N SER A 60 6.63 6.08 -9.07
CA SER A 60 7.95 5.71 -9.58
C SER A 60 8.85 5.15 -8.47
N HIS A 61 8.88 5.81 -7.30
CA HIS A 61 9.61 5.29 -6.15
C HIS A 61 9.05 3.94 -5.68
N MET A 62 7.72 3.80 -5.55
CA MET A 62 7.10 2.56 -5.11
C MET A 62 7.41 1.37 -6.04
N ASN A 63 7.53 1.62 -7.35
CA ASN A 63 7.96 0.61 -8.32
C ASN A 63 9.42 0.16 -8.17
N CYS A 64 10.27 0.94 -7.49
CA CYS A 64 11.64 0.53 -7.17
C CYS A 64 11.68 -0.54 -6.07
N HIS A 65 10.69 -0.57 -5.17
CA HIS A 65 10.57 -1.65 -4.17
C HIS A 65 10.16 -2.96 -4.85
N SER A 66 9.16 -2.91 -5.74
CA SER A 66 8.67 -4.05 -6.52
C SER A 66 7.57 -3.60 -7.48
N ARG A 67 7.44 -4.21 -8.65
CA ARG A 67 6.27 -3.97 -9.54
C ARG A 67 4.94 -4.39 -8.91
N ARG A 68 4.97 -5.22 -7.87
CA ARG A 68 3.81 -5.71 -7.13
C ARG A 68 3.85 -5.26 -5.67
N TRP A 69 4.45 -4.09 -5.39
CA TRP A 69 4.62 -3.54 -4.04
C TRP A 69 3.30 -3.54 -3.25
N TYR A 70 2.17 -3.23 -3.90
CA TYR A 70 0.85 -3.19 -3.27
C TYR A 70 0.45 -4.54 -2.63
N ARG A 71 0.93 -5.66 -3.19
CA ARG A 71 0.67 -7.00 -2.66
C ARG A 71 1.66 -7.45 -1.60
N GLN A 72 2.73 -6.68 -1.34
CA GLN A 72 3.90 -7.11 -0.57
C GLN A 72 4.18 -6.24 0.68
N ILE A 73 3.57 -5.06 0.79
CA ILE A 73 3.64 -4.22 2.00
C ILE A 73 2.60 -4.66 3.03
N TYR A 74 2.77 -4.38 4.32
CA TYR A 74 1.75 -4.62 5.36
C TYR A 74 1.19 -6.06 5.39
N LEU A 75 2.03 -7.07 5.16
CA LEU A 75 1.57 -8.45 5.05
C LEU A 75 1.10 -9.00 6.39
N SER A 76 -0.13 -9.52 6.42
CA SER A 76 -0.60 -10.32 7.55
C SER A 76 0.09 -11.67 7.53
N PRO A 77 0.69 -12.08 8.65
CA PRO A 77 1.30 -13.39 8.72
C PRO A 77 0.25 -14.49 8.69
N THR A 78 0.65 -15.61 8.09
CA THR A 78 -0.12 -16.85 8.09
C THR A 78 0.78 -17.98 8.54
N TRP A 79 0.18 -19.05 9.03
CA TRP A 79 0.87 -20.24 9.48
C TRP A 79 0.56 -21.39 8.55
N VAL A 80 1.55 -22.22 8.26
CA VAL A 80 1.38 -23.38 7.38
C VAL A 80 2.00 -24.61 8.01
N CYS A 81 1.42 -25.78 7.76
CA CYS A 81 2.06 -27.03 8.16
C CYS A 81 3.21 -27.35 7.18
N THR A 82 4.42 -27.50 7.70
CA THR A 82 5.61 -27.85 6.89
C THR A 82 5.83 -29.36 6.79
N ILE A 83 5.01 -30.15 7.49
CA ILE A 83 5.11 -31.62 7.56
C ILE A 83 4.20 -32.28 6.51
N CYS A 84 3.03 -31.70 6.23
CA CYS A 84 2.13 -32.22 5.19
C CYS A 84 2.73 -32.01 3.80
N GLU A 85 2.92 -33.09 3.04
CA GLU A 85 3.39 -33.03 1.65
C GLU A 85 2.31 -32.50 0.68
N PHE A 86 1.02 -32.69 1.03
CA PHE A 86 -0.12 -32.26 0.23
C PHE A 86 -1.15 -31.53 1.10
N ASN A 87 -1.63 -30.38 0.61
CA ASN A 87 -2.70 -29.60 1.23
C ASN A 87 -2.42 -29.13 2.66
N SER A 88 -1.20 -28.62 2.92
CA SER A 88 -0.92 -27.90 4.15
C SER A 88 -1.88 -26.71 4.25
N GLY A 89 -2.85 -26.77 5.15
CA GLY A 89 -3.79 -25.68 5.38
C GLY A 89 -3.05 -24.37 5.65
N VAL A 90 -3.68 -23.25 5.29
CA VAL A 90 -3.25 -21.92 5.71
C VAL A 90 -4.05 -21.56 6.96
N TYR A 91 -3.34 -21.28 8.04
CA TYR A 91 -3.89 -20.99 9.35
C TYR A 91 -3.69 -19.51 9.70
N SER A 92 -4.66 -18.92 10.38
CA SER A 92 -4.65 -17.50 10.73
C SER A 92 -3.80 -17.18 11.96
N ASN A 93 -3.47 -18.19 12.77
CA ASN A 93 -2.69 -18.05 14.01
C ASN A 93 -1.95 -19.36 14.36
N PRO A 94 -0.93 -19.34 15.24
CA PRO A 94 -0.13 -20.52 15.57
C PRO A 94 -0.89 -21.56 16.41
N GLN A 95 -1.95 -21.18 17.11
CA GLN A 95 -2.77 -22.12 17.88
C GLN A 95 -3.61 -23.01 16.95
N ASP A 96 -4.17 -22.44 15.88
CA ASP A 96 -4.91 -23.20 14.86
C ASP A 96 -3.99 -24.23 14.19
N LEU A 97 -2.77 -23.82 13.84
CA LEU A 97 -1.76 -24.73 13.30
C LEU A 97 -1.37 -25.80 14.34
N TYR A 98 -1.20 -25.43 15.60
CA TYR A 98 -0.89 -26.37 16.66
C TYR A 98 -1.96 -27.45 16.84
N SER A 99 -3.24 -27.08 16.81
CA SER A 99 -4.35 -28.04 16.88
C SER A 99 -4.29 -29.05 15.72
N HIS A 100 -4.05 -28.57 14.50
CA HIS A 100 -3.83 -29.45 13.35
C HIS A 100 -2.64 -30.39 13.56
N LEU A 101 -1.51 -29.86 14.05
CA LEU A 101 -0.32 -30.65 14.32
C LEU A 101 -0.57 -31.74 15.38
N GLN A 102 -1.34 -31.44 16.42
CA GLN A 102 -1.72 -32.46 17.41
C GLN A 102 -2.64 -33.52 16.83
N GLU A 103 -3.56 -33.16 15.95
CA GLU A 103 -4.49 -34.11 15.35
C GLU A 103 -3.84 -35.02 14.30
N SER A 104 -2.83 -34.52 13.58
CA SER A 104 -2.27 -35.19 12.40
C SER A 104 -0.84 -35.71 12.58
N HIS A 105 -0.11 -35.23 13.59
CA HIS A 105 1.34 -35.48 13.74
C HIS A 105 1.78 -35.78 15.19
N ASP A 106 0.85 -36.14 16.10
CA ASP A 106 1.18 -36.51 17.49
C ASP A 106 1.97 -37.82 17.63
N GLY A 107 1.89 -38.71 16.64
CA GLY A 107 2.63 -39.96 16.59
C GLY A 107 4.11 -39.79 16.24
N ASP A 108 4.45 -38.73 15.52
CA ASP A 108 5.80 -38.50 14.99
C ASP A 108 6.60 -37.49 15.83
N TYR A 109 5.91 -36.62 16.59
CA TYR A 109 6.52 -35.52 17.33
C TYR A 109 5.91 -35.36 18.73
N THR A 110 6.75 -34.94 19.67
CA THR A 110 6.30 -34.58 21.02
C THR A 110 5.49 -33.27 21.01
N ASN A 111 4.59 -33.09 21.98
CA ASN A 111 3.82 -31.84 22.11
C ASN A 111 4.70 -30.58 22.16
N GLU A 112 5.89 -30.64 22.75
CA GLU A 112 6.82 -29.51 22.79
C GLU A 112 7.37 -29.18 21.40
N GLN A 113 7.75 -30.20 20.62
CA GLN A 113 8.17 -30.01 19.22
C GLN A 113 7.03 -29.43 18.38
N LEU A 114 5.81 -29.91 18.55
CA LEU A 114 4.65 -29.39 17.83
C LEU A 114 4.38 -27.91 18.16
N ARG A 115 4.55 -27.50 19.43
CA ARG A 115 4.47 -26.08 19.83
C ARG A 115 5.52 -25.22 19.15
N VAL A 116 6.77 -25.71 19.10
CA VAL A 116 7.86 -24.99 18.43
C VAL A 116 7.57 -24.85 16.93
N ILE A 117 7.15 -25.93 16.27
CA ILE A 117 6.80 -25.94 14.85
C ILE A 117 5.66 -24.95 14.58
N SER A 118 4.61 -24.95 15.40
CA SER A 118 3.47 -24.07 15.19
C SER A 118 3.83 -22.58 15.33
N GLN A 119 4.74 -22.24 16.25
CA GLN A 119 5.20 -20.86 16.42
C GLN A 119 6.10 -20.39 15.28
N GLN A 120 6.94 -21.29 14.75
CA GLN A 120 7.98 -20.96 13.78
C GLN A 120 7.54 -21.09 12.32
N SER A 121 6.48 -21.85 12.02
CA SER A 121 5.99 -22.08 10.64
C SER A 121 5.15 -20.92 10.10
N LYS A 122 5.62 -19.70 10.36
CA LYS A 122 5.01 -18.44 9.95
C LYS A 122 5.56 -18.03 8.58
N ILE A 123 4.67 -17.75 7.64
CA ILE A 123 5.01 -17.23 6.31
C ILE A 123 4.31 -15.89 6.06
N LYS A 124 4.93 -15.08 5.21
CA LYS A 124 4.32 -13.86 4.67
C LYS A 124 3.77 -14.19 3.28
N GLN A 125 2.45 -14.30 3.14
CA GLN A 125 1.84 -14.50 1.83
C GLN A 125 1.53 -13.15 1.17
N PRO A 126 1.73 -13.01 -0.15
CA PRO A 126 1.28 -11.83 -0.87
C PRO A 126 -0.23 -11.67 -0.76
N ARG A 127 -0.71 -10.43 -0.59
CA ARG A 127 -2.15 -10.14 -0.65
C ARG A 127 -2.73 -10.51 -2.02
N ALA A 128 -4.03 -10.76 -2.04
CA ALA A 128 -4.79 -10.83 -3.28
C ALA A 128 -4.64 -9.52 -4.08
N TRP A 129 -4.68 -9.61 -5.40
CA TRP A 129 -4.37 -8.47 -6.27
C TRP A 129 -5.51 -7.45 -6.34
N ASP A 130 -6.71 -7.90 -6.02
CA ASP A 130 -8.00 -7.22 -6.01
C ASP A 130 -8.37 -6.67 -4.63
N ASN A 131 -7.60 -6.93 -3.56
CA ASN A 131 -7.91 -6.37 -2.25
C ASN A 131 -7.30 -4.98 -2.05
N CYS A 132 -8.14 -4.00 -1.72
CA CYS A 132 -7.70 -2.65 -1.39
C CYS A 132 -6.82 -2.65 -0.13
N LEU A 133 -5.68 -1.95 -0.20
CA LEU A 133 -4.68 -1.92 0.88
C LEU A 133 -5.13 -1.14 2.12
N LEU A 134 -6.09 -0.24 1.96
CA LEU A 134 -6.51 0.68 3.01
C LEU A 134 -7.74 0.15 3.76
N CYS A 135 -8.76 -0.31 3.01
CA CYS A 135 -10.03 -0.74 3.59
C CYS A 135 -10.25 -2.26 3.58
N GLY A 136 -9.43 -3.03 2.85
CA GLY A 136 -9.55 -4.48 2.78
C GLY A 136 -10.69 -5.01 1.92
N PHE A 137 -11.47 -4.13 1.27
CA PHE A 137 -12.52 -4.55 0.34
C PHE A 137 -11.93 -5.05 -0.98
N THR A 138 -12.58 -6.06 -1.54
CA THR A 138 -12.31 -6.54 -2.90
C THR A 138 -12.78 -5.50 -3.90
N VAL A 139 -11.89 -5.14 -4.82
CA VAL A 139 -12.14 -4.26 -5.95
C VAL A 139 -12.66 -5.15 -7.07
N GLU A 140 -13.97 -5.09 -7.29
CA GLU A 140 -14.60 -5.76 -8.43
C GLU A 140 -14.15 -5.06 -9.72
N GLU A 141 -13.72 -5.83 -10.72
CA GLU A 141 -13.55 -5.29 -12.07
C GLU A 141 -14.96 -5.05 -12.63
N GLU A 142 -15.34 -3.78 -12.80
CA GLU A 142 -16.48 -3.48 -13.66
C GLU A 142 -16.11 -3.91 -15.07
N ASP A 143 -16.76 -4.96 -15.59
CA ASP A 143 -16.68 -5.38 -16.98
C ASP A 143 -17.08 -4.21 -17.87
N THR A 144 -16.10 -3.41 -18.30
CA THR A 144 -16.30 -2.41 -19.35
C THR A 144 -16.34 -3.12 -20.70
N GLU A 145 -17.38 -3.91 -20.91
CA GLU A 145 -17.78 -4.31 -22.26
C GLU A 145 -18.24 -3.07 -23.03
N GLY A 146 -17.31 -2.51 -23.81
CA GLY A 146 -17.62 -1.73 -25.00
C GLY A 146 -18.02 -0.27 -24.77
N THR A 147 -17.04 0.63 -24.82
CA THR A 147 -17.10 1.77 -25.74
C THR A 147 -15.69 2.14 -26.17
N THR A 148 -15.28 1.56 -27.29
CA THR A 148 -14.28 2.16 -28.18
C THR A 148 -14.79 3.54 -28.60
N GLY A 149 -14.17 4.59 -28.09
CA GLY A 149 -14.53 5.97 -28.41
C GLY A 149 -13.45 6.99 -28.06
N PHE A 150 -12.17 6.60 -28.12
CA PHE A 150 -11.04 7.54 -28.14
C PHE A 150 -10.45 7.60 -29.55
N LEU A 151 -11.00 8.50 -30.37
CA LEU A 151 -10.41 9.17 -31.53
C LEU A 151 -11.21 10.50 -31.64
N ASN A 152 -10.68 11.70 -31.81
CA ASN A 152 -9.34 12.22 -32.01
C ASN A 152 -9.37 13.71 -31.64
N GLU A 153 -8.18 14.23 -31.38
CA GLU A 153 -7.82 15.63 -31.46
C GLU A 153 -8.20 16.32 -32.79
N GLN A 154 -8.54 17.61 -32.67
CA GLN A 154 -8.27 18.74 -33.59
C GLN A 154 -9.25 19.14 -34.73
N THR A 155 -9.36 20.48 -34.83
CA THR A 155 -9.64 21.39 -35.97
C THR A 155 -11.06 21.92 -36.27
N GLU A 156 -11.12 23.27 -36.23
CA GLU A 156 -11.84 24.22 -37.10
C GLU A 156 -13.39 24.26 -37.14
N ASN A 157 -13.96 25.30 -36.50
CA ASN A 157 -14.60 26.45 -37.17
C ASN A 157 -14.95 27.55 -36.16
#